data_AF-A0A3A8LDL2-F1
#
_entry.id   AF-A0A3A8LDL2-F1
#
_cell.length_a   1.000
_cell.length_b   1.000
_cell.length_c   1.000
_cell.angle_alpha   90.00
_cell.angle_beta   90.00
_cell.angle_gamma   90.00
#
_symmetry.space_group_name_H-M   'P 1'
#
loop_
_entity.id
_entity.type
_entity.pdbx_description
1 polymer ?
#
loop_
_entity_poly.entity_id
_entity_poly.type
_entity_poly.pdbx_seq_one_letter_code
_entity_poly.pdbx_strand_id
1 'polypeptide(L)'
;MMNLKLSVGAILLWLFVLNLGVAFGAGLYEHRILLPRWLDATGAHWNAEAARQDNVGLRFWAFVSTGPLTLLTLASFYFATQVTGPLRLWWLVAAGVALADRLLTFSYFIPTMIRLLDAPDSPASVASALRWSQVNHLRHTLVAVAWFASLQALSWLRLAQVRP
;
A
#
# COMPACT_ATOMS: atom_id res chain seq x y z
N MET A 1 -33.18 2.69 17.11
CA MET A 1 -32.08 3.50 17.66
C MET A 1 -30.78 2.73 17.48
N MET A 2 -29.88 3.24 16.66
CA MET A 2 -28.65 2.55 16.23
C MET A 2 -27.62 2.64 17.36
N ASN A 3 -27.36 1.53 18.06
CA ASN A 3 -26.44 1.47 19.20
C ASN A 3 -25.00 1.41 18.65
N LEU A 4 -24.45 2.58 18.32
CA LEU A 4 -23.19 2.74 17.57
C LEU A 4 -21.94 2.57 18.44
N LYS A 5 -21.85 1.52 19.27
CA LYS A 5 -20.57 1.15 19.89
C LYS A 5 -19.76 0.35 18.88
N LEU A 6 -19.13 1.05 17.93
CA LEU A 6 -18.09 0.45 17.08
C LEU A 6 -16.99 -0.08 17.99
N SER A 7 -16.79 -1.40 18.00
CA SER A 7 -15.66 -2.00 18.72
C SER A 7 -14.35 -1.47 18.14
N VAL A 8 -13.28 -1.46 18.94
CA VAL A 8 -11.95 -1.01 18.49
C VAL A 8 -11.52 -1.75 17.20
N GLY A 9 -11.80 -3.04 17.10
CA GLY A 9 -11.55 -3.82 15.89
C GLY A 9 -12.34 -3.35 14.66
N ALA A 10 -13.59 -2.94 14.84
CA ALA A 10 -14.40 -2.38 13.76
C ALA A 10 -13.81 -1.06 13.23
N ILE A 11 -13.42 -0.16 14.14
CA ILE A 11 -12.76 1.10 13.77
C ILE A 11 -11.46 0.84 13.03
N LEU A 12 -10.66 -0.11 13.51
CA LEU A 12 -9.41 -0.50 12.84
C LEU A 12 -9.63 -1.07 11.44
N LEU A 13 -10.63 -1.93 11.25
CA LEU A 13 -10.95 -2.46 9.92
C LEU A 13 -11.38 -1.34 8.97
N TRP A 14 -12.18 -0.37 9.44
CA TRP A 14 -12.53 0.82 8.65
C TRP A 14 -11.30 1.65 8.25
N LEU A 15 -10.44 1.98 9.22
CA LEU A 15 -9.20 2.73 8.96
C LEU A 15 -8.29 1.99 7.99
N PHE A 16 -8.18 0.67 8.12
CA PHE A 16 -7.38 -0.17 7.24
C PHE A 16 -7.92 -0.16 5.81
N VAL A 17 -9.23 -0.32 5.62
CA VAL A 17 -9.90 -0.24 4.31
C VAL A 17 -9.68 1.13 3.65
N LEU A 18 -9.88 2.22 4.40
CA LEU A 18 -9.73 3.58 3.89
C LEU A 18 -8.28 3.88 3.52
N ASN A 19 -7.32 3.51 4.38
CA ASN A 19 -5.91 3.72 4.12
C ASN A 19 -5.43 2.91 2.91
N LEU A 20 -5.85 1.64 2.77
CA LEU A 20 -5.56 0.82 1.58
C LEU A 20 -6.10 1.45 0.30
N GLY A 21 -7.32 2.00 0.31
CA GLY A 21 -7.89 2.72 -0.83
C GLY A 21 -7.09 3.96 -1.22
N VAL A 22 -6.69 4.78 -0.23
CA VAL A 22 -5.83 5.95 -0.45
C VAL A 22 -4.46 5.53 -0.99
N ALA A 23 -3.83 4.52 -0.40
CA ALA A 23 -2.53 4.01 -0.83
C ALA A 23 -2.59 3.45 -2.26
N PHE A 24 -3.66 2.73 -2.61
CA PHE A 24 -3.85 2.22 -3.97
C PHE A 24 -4.00 3.35 -4.99
N GLY A 25 -4.90 4.30 -4.73
CA GLY A 25 -5.13 5.43 -5.62
C GLY A 25 -3.88 6.30 -5.81
N ALA A 26 -3.14 6.56 -4.73
CA ALA A 26 -1.88 7.30 -4.80
C ALA A 26 -0.79 6.53 -5.54
N GLY A 27 -0.72 5.20 -5.40
CA GLY A 27 0.21 4.37 -6.17
C GLY A 27 -0.06 4.45 -7.68
N LEU A 28 -1.33 4.38 -8.08
CA LEU A 28 -1.71 4.58 -9.48
C LEU A 28 -1.34 5.98 -9.98
N TYR A 29 -1.60 7.01 -9.17
CA TYR A 29 -1.25 8.38 -9.52
C TYR A 29 0.27 8.54 -9.71
N GLU A 30 1.06 8.08 -8.75
CA GLU A 30 2.52 8.14 -8.85
C GLU A 30 3.02 7.43 -10.11
N HIS A 31 2.56 6.21 -10.34
CA HIS A 31 3.04 5.41 -11.47
C HIS A 31 2.61 5.96 -12.83
N ARG A 32 1.43 6.60 -12.93
CA ARG A 32 0.91 7.12 -14.20
C ARG A 32 1.26 8.57 -14.49
N ILE A 33 1.46 9.39 -13.45
CA ILE A 33 1.61 10.84 -13.59
C ILE A 33 3.03 11.29 -13.22
N LEU A 34 3.58 10.79 -12.11
CA LEU A 34 4.88 11.25 -11.62
C LEU A 34 6.04 10.46 -12.23
N LEU A 35 5.93 9.13 -12.29
CA LEU A 35 6.99 8.26 -12.80
C LEU A 35 7.45 8.62 -14.22
N PRO A 36 6.57 8.97 -15.19
CA PRO A 36 7.02 9.41 -16.52
C PRO A 36 7.86 10.70 -16.52
N ARG A 37 7.82 11.50 -15.44
CA ARG A 37 8.68 12.68 -15.27
C ARG A 37 10.09 12.31 -14.79
N TRP A 38 10.23 11.16 -14.14
CA TRP A 38 11.50 10.66 -13.60
C TRP A 38 12.17 9.69 -14.56
N LEU A 39 11.38 8.92 -15.30
CA LEU A 39 11.85 7.85 -16.18
C LEU A 39 11.23 8.00 -17.56
N ASP A 40 12.04 8.40 -18.53
CA ASP A 40 11.71 8.26 -19.94
C ASP A 40 12.26 6.93 -20.44
N ALA A 41 11.37 5.93 -20.53
CA ALA A 41 11.71 4.60 -21.00
C ALA A 41 12.10 4.56 -22.49
N THR A 42 11.64 5.53 -23.29
CA THR A 42 11.89 5.58 -24.73
C THR A 42 13.19 6.28 -25.06
N GLY A 43 13.48 7.38 -24.38
CA GLY A 43 14.76 8.08 -24.42
C GLY A 43 15.85 7.45 -23.55
N ALA A 44 15.52 6.39 -22.80
CA ALA A 44 16.40 5.73 -21.84
C ALA A 44 17.08 6.72 -20.88
N HIS A 45 16.28 7.57 -20.24
CA HIS A 45 16.74 8.66 -19.38
C HIS A 45 16.14 8.56 -17.98
N TRP A 46 17.01 8.69 -16.97
CA TRP A 46 16.63 8.79 -15.55
C TRP A 46 16.88 10.22 -15.03
N ASN A 47 15.80 10.91 -14.68
CA ASN A 47 15.83 12.25 -14.11
C ASN A 47 15.70 12.21 -12.58
N ALA A 48 16.84 12.00 -11.91
CA ALA A 48 16.94 12.00 -10.46
C ALA A 48 16.51 13.34 -9.82
N GLU A 49 16.74 14.46 -10.52
CA GLU A 49 16.38 15.78 -10.02
C GLU A 49 14.86 15.96 -9.94
N ALA A 50 14.12 15.58 -10.98
CA ALA A 50 12.66 15.59 -10.95
C ALA A 50 12.11 14.69 -9.82
N ALA A 51 12.69 13.51 -9.62
CA ALA A 51 12.31 12.61 -8.53
C ALA A 51 12.57 13.22 -7.14
N ARG A 52 13.70 13.90 -6.95
CA ARG A 52 14.02 14.63 -5.70
C ARG A 52 13.10 15.83 -5.47
N GLN A 53 12.72 16.55 -6.53
CA GLN A 53 11.80 17.68 -6.42
C GLN A 53 10.40 17.24 -6.01
N ASP A 54 9.90 16.14 -6.57
CA ASP A 54 8.60 15.58 -6.20
C ASP A 54 8.62 15.01 -4.76
N ASN A 55 9.73 14.37 -4.34
CA ASN A 55 9.97 13.86 -2.98
C ASN A 55 8.77 13.11 -2.36
N VAL A 56 8.12 12.27 -3.17
CA VAL A 56 6.88 11.56 -2.80
C VAL A 56 7.04 10.70 -1.55
N GLY A 57 8.24 10.17 -1.31
CA GLY A 57 8.57 9.34 -0.17
C GLY A 57 8.31 10.06 1.16
N LEU A 58 8.87 11.26 1.30
CA LEU A 58 8.75 12.05 2.52
C LEU A 58 7.50 12.93 2.56
N ARG A 59 7.04 13.42 1.40
CA ARG A 59 5.86 14.30 1.34
C ARG A 59 4.54 13.56 1.46
N PHE A 60 4.50 12.27 1.12
CA PHE A 60 3.26 11.51 1.09
C PHE A 60 3.41 10.12 1.73
N TRP A 61 4.30 9.28 1.22
CA TRP A 61 4.31 7.87 1.60
C TRP A 61 4.65 7.60 3.07
N ALA A 62 5.47 8.45 3.68
CA ALA A 62 5.76 8.41 5.12
C ALA A 62 4.48 8.49 5.96
N PHE A 63 3.52 9.33 5.54
CA PHE A 63 2.27 9.64 6.25
C PHE A 63 1.08 8.78 5.82
N VAL A 64 1.24 7.93 4.81
CA VAL A 64 0.16 7.03 4.36
C VAL A 64 0.56 5.58 4.58
N SER A 65 1.72 5.18 4.08
CA SER A 65 2.15 3.78 4.06
C SER A 65 3.14 3.41 5.15
N THR A 66 4.30 4.10 5.21
CA THR A 66 5.45 3.67 6.02
C THR A 66 5.09 3.56 7.50
N GLY A 67 4.47 4.59 8.06
CA GLY A 67 3.92 4.54 9.42
C GLY A 67 2.51 3.95 9.44
N PRO A 68 1.49 4.67 8.94
CA PRO A 68 0.10 4.32 9.23
C PRO A 68 -0.32 2.97 8.69
N LEU A 69 -0.06 2.67 7.41
CA LEU A 69 -0.48 1.40 6.84
C LEU A 69 0.29 0.21 7.44
N THR A 70 1.57 0.37 7.79
CA THR A 70 2.32 -0.67 8.51
C THR A 70 1.69 -0.98 9.87
N LEU A 71 1.39 0.05 10.67
CA LEU A 71 0.74 -0.12 11.96
C LEU A 71 -0.66 -0.73 11.83
N LEU A 72 -1.45 -0.26 10.86
CA LEU A 72 -2.77 -0.81 10.56
C LEU A 72 -2.71 -2.26 10.08
N THR A 73 -1.66 -2.65 9.34
CA THR A 73 -1.46 -4.03 8.88
C THR A 73 -1.20 -4.95 10.08
N LEU A 74 -0.29 -4.57 10.98
CA LEU A 74 0.04 -5.36 12.17
C LEU A 74 -1.15 -5.44 13.14
N ALA A 75 -1.81 -4.32 13.41
CA ALA A 75 -3.01 -4.28 14.24
C ALA A 75 -4.13 -5.13 13.62
N SER A 76 -4.35 -5.03 12.31
CA SER A 76 -5.32 -5.86 11.59
C SER A 76 -5.05 -7.34 11.74
N PHE A 77 -3.78 -7.76 11.66
CA PHE A 77 -3.41 -9.16 11.86
C PHE A 77 -3.80 -9.65 13.26
N TYR A 78 -3.51 -8.85 14.30
CA TYR A 78 -3.89 -9.16 15.68
C TYR A 78 -5.41 -9.23 15.88
N PHE A 79 -6.18 -8.24 15.39
CA PHE A 79 -7.63 -8.23 15.58
C PHE A 79 -8.34 -9.30 14.74
N ALA A 80 -7.81 -9.63 13.56
CA ALA A 80 -8.34 -10.70 12.74
C ALA A 80 -8.27 -12.06 13.45
N THR A 81 -7.28 -12.33 14.31
CA THR A 81 -7.23 -13.58 15.09
C THR A 81 -8.27 -13.65 16.22
N GLN A 82 -8.84 -12.50 16.63
CA GLN A 82 -9.83 -12.42 17.71
C GLN A 82 -11.27 -12.66 17.24
N VAL A 83 -11.50 -12.72 15.93
CA VAL A 83 -12.81 -12.95 15.33
C VAL A 83 -12.88 -14.36 14.72
N THR A 84 -14.08 -14.80 14.34
CA THR A 84 -14.33 -16.14 13.78
C THR A 84 -15.13 -16.06 12.47
N GLY A 85 -15.26 -17.19 11.78
CA GLY A 85 -16.06 -17.31 10.56
C GLY A 85 -15.49 -16.52 9.36
N PRO A 86 -16.35 -16.13 8.40
CA PRO A 86 -15.92 -15.46 7.18
C PRO A 86 -15.18 -14.13 7.41
N LEU A 87 -15.55 -13.37 8.45
CA LEU A 87 -14.86 -12.12 8.81
C LEU A 87 -13.37 -12.37 9.09
N ARG A 88 -13.06 -13.42 9.87
CA ARG A 88 -11.66 -13.81 10.16
C ARG A 88 -10.89 -14.12 8.88
N LEU A 89 -11.46 -14.95 8.01
CA LEU A 89 -10.79 -15.39 6.79
C LEU A 89 -10.42 -14.20 5.90
N TRP A 90 -11.39 -13.35 5.58
CA TRP A 90 -11.17 -12.21 4.70
C TRP A 90 -10.24 -11.16 5.31
N TRP A 91 -10.35 -10.92 6.62
CA TRP A 91 -9.47 -9.98 7.31
C TRP A 91 -8.02 -10.50 7.37
N LEU A 92 -7.80 -11.79 7.64
CA LEU A 92 -6.46 -12.39 7.60
C LEU A 92 -5.86 -12.38 6.19
N VAL A 93 -6.65 -12.66 5.15
CA VAL A 93 -6.18 -12.53 3.75
C VAL A 93 -5.76 -11.09 3.46
N ALA A 94 -6.60 -10.10 3.81
CA ALA A 94 -6.27 -8.70 3.60
C ALA A 94 -4.99 -8.28 4.33
N ALA A 95 -4.86 -8.63 5.61
CA ALA A 95 -3.70 -8.31 6.42
C ALA A 95 -2.43 -9.05 5.94
N GLY A 96 -2.54 -10.31 5.53
CA GLY A 96 -1.43 -11.10 5.01
C GLY A 96 -0.89 -10.56 3.67
N VAL A 97 -1.78 -10.19 2.75
CA VAL A 97 -1.37 -9.59 1.46
C VAL A 97 -0.78 -8.20 1.68
N ALA A 98 -1.36 -7.38 2.57
CA ALA A 98 -0.78 -6.09 2.95
C ALA A 98 0.60 -6.25 3.60
N LEU A 99 0.81 -7.29 4.41
CA LEU A 99 2.10 -7.59 5.01
C LEU A 99 3.15 -7.96 3.96
N ALA A 100 2.79 -8.78 2.97
CA ALA A 100 3.68 -9.09 1.85
C ALA A 100 4.10 -7.82 1.08
N ASP A 101 3.16 -6.91 0.84
CA ASP A 101 3.46 -5.60 0.26
C ASP A 101 4.41 -4.78 1.13
N ARG A 102 4.19 -4.74 2.45
CA ARG A 102 5.08 -4.03 3.39
C ARG A 102 6.49 -4.60 3.36
N LEU A 103 6.63 -5.92 3.42
CA LEU A 103 7.94 -6.57 3.33
C LEU A 103 8.67 -6.19 2.04
N LEU A 104 7.98 -6.24 0.90
CA LEU A 104 8.54 -5.82 -0.38
C LEU A 104 8.88 -4.32 -0.41
N THR A 105 8.04 -3.48 0.19
CA THR A 105 8.25 -2.04 0.28
C THR A 105 9.54 -1.72 1.05
N PHE A 106 9.73 -2.35 2.22
CA PHE A 106 10.90 -2.12 3.07
C PHE A 106 12.17 -2.80 2.55
N SER A 107 12.07 -3.98 1.95
CA SER A 107 13.24 -4.71 1.46
C SER A 107 13.74 -4.25 0.10
N TYR A 108 12.85 -3.78 -0.77
CA TYR A 108 13.17 -3.46 -2.17
C TYR A 108 12.84 -2.02 -2.57
N PHE A 109 11.59 -1.57 -2.41
CA PHE A 109 11.17 -0.29 -2.99
C PHE A 109 11.84 0.93 -2.36
N ILE A 110 11.80 1.04 -1.03
CA ILE A 110 12.41 2.18 -0.31
C ILE A 110 13.93 2.21 -0.55
N PRO A 111 14.69 1.11 -0.32
CA PRO A 111 16.13 1.13 -0.55
C PRO A 111 16.52 1.42 -2.00
N THR A 112 15.75 0.90 -2.98
CA THR A 112 16.02 1.13 -4.41
C THR A 112 15.75 2.57 -4.79
N MET A 113 14.66 3.16 -4.31
CA MET A 113 14.34 4.56 -4.59
C MET A 113 15.40 5.50 -3.99
N ILE A 114 15.85 5.25 -2.75
CA ILE A 114 16.93 6.04 -2.13
C ILE A 114 18.19 6.01 -3.01
N ARG A 115 18.61 4.82 -3.47
CA ARG A 115 19.77 4.71 -4.38
C ARG A 115 19.55 5.44 -5.71
N LEU A 116 18.34 5.37 -6.28
CA LEU A 116 18.01 6.03 -7.54
C LEU A 116 17.97 7.56 -7.41
N LEU A 117 17.57 8.09 -6.24
CA LEU A 117 17.57 9.53 -5.98
C LEU A 117 18.98 10.12 -5.98
N ASP A 118 20.02 9.35 -5.67
CA ASP A 118 21.42 9.80 -5.69
C ASP A 118 22.17 9.36 -6.96
N ALA A 119 21.56 8.53 -7.81
CA ALA A 119 22.20 7.98 -8.99
C ALA A 119 22.26 9.01 -10.14
N PRO A 120 23.37 9.05 -10.90
CA PRO A 120 23.44 9.85 -12.13
C PRO A 120 22.52 9.26 -13.20
N ASP A 121 22.20 10.06 -14.22
CA ASP A 121 21.58 9.52 -15.42
C ASP A 121 22.56 8.59 -16.15
N SER A 122 22.23 7.30 -16.21
CA SER A 122 23.09 6.28 -16.77
C SER A 122 22.27 5.05 -17.19
N PRO A 123 22.79 4.19 -18.10
CA PRO A 123 22.12 2.95 -18.48
C PRO A 123 21.79 2.05 -17.28
N ALA A 124 22.64 2.02 -16.26
CA ALA A 124 22.42 1.25 -15.05
C ALA A 124 21.26 1.80 -14.20
N SER A 125 21.18 3.13 -14.05
CA SER A 125 20.09 3.81 -13.35
C SER A 125 18.76 3.57 -14.05
N VAL A 126 18.74 3.68 -15.37
CA VAL A 126 17.55 3.43 -16.20
C VAL A 126 17.10 1.97 -16.08
N ALA A 127 18.01 1.01 -16.18
CA ALA A 127 17.68 -0.41 -16.01
C ALA A 127 17.12 -0.71 -14.61
N SER A 128 17.69 -0.09 -13.57
CA SER A 128 17.20 -0.20 -12.19
C SER A 128 15.81 0.43 -12.03
N ALA A 129 15.58 1.62 -12.59
CA ALA A 129 14.30 2.32 -12.55
C ALA A 129 13.21 1.59 -13.35
N LEU A 130 13.54 1.00 -14.50
CA LEU A 130 12.64 0.14 -15.27
C LEU A 130 12.25 -1.10 -14.48
N ARG A 131 13.22 -1.77 -13.83
CA ARG A 131 12.93 -2.93 -12.97
C ARG A 131 12.05 -2.53 -11.79
N TRP A 132 12.38 -1.41 -11.14
CA TRP A 132 11.57 -0.86 -10.04
C TRP A 132 10.13 -0.61 -10.49
N SER A 133 9.94 0.01 -11.66
CA SER A 133 8.64 0.25 -12.28
C SER A 133 7.86 -1.04 -12.57
N GLN A 134 8.51 -2.04 -13.17
CA GLN A 134 7.91 -3.33 -13.48
C GLN A 134 7.43 -4.05 -12.22
N VAL A 135 8.28 -4.12 -11.19
CA VAL A 135 7.92 -4.73 -9.90
C VAL A 135 6.82 -3.91 -9.21
N ASN A 136 6.72 -2.60 -9.47
CA ASN A 136 5.64 -1.78 -8.92
C ASN A 136 4.25 -2.21 -9.39
N HIS A 137 4.10 -2.85 -10.56
CA HIS A 137 2.81 -3.44 -10.96
C HIS A 137 2.38 -4.58 -10.02
N LEU A 138 3.32 -5.43 -9.61
CA LEU A 138 3.05 -6.46 -8.61
C LEU A 138 2.64 -5.82 -7.28
N ARG A 139 3.37 -4.79 -6.85
CA ARG A 139 3.05 -4.03 -5.63
C ARG A 139 1.62 -3.47 -5.68
N HIS A 140 1.23 -2.79 -6.76
CA HIS A 140 -0.14 -2.30 -6.92
C HIS A 140 -1.19 -3.40 -6.88
N THR A 141 -0.88 -4.56 -7.48
CA THR A 141 -1.76 -5.73 -7.45
C THR A 141 -1.94 -6.24 -6.02
N LEU A 142 -0.86 -6.33 -5.23
CA LEU A 142 -0.93 -6.71 -3.82
C LEU A 142 -1.81 -5.73 -3.02
N VAL A 143 -1.59 -4.42 -3.18
CA VAL A 143 -2.42 -3.41 -2.49
C VAL A 143 -3.89 -3.51 -2.91
N ALA A 144 -4.19 -3.70 -4.20
CA ALA A 144 -5.56 -3.88 -4.68
C ALA A 144 -6.23 -5.13 -4.09
N VAL A 145 -5.54 -6.27 -4.07
CA VAL A 145 -6.05 -7.51 -3.48
C VAL A 145 -6.29 -7.34 -1.99
N ALA A 146 -5.35 -6.73 -1.25
CA ALA A 146 -5.52 -6.43 0.16
C ALA A 146 -6.74 -5.51 0.39
N TRP A 147 -6.91 -4.48 -0.45
CA TRP A 147 -8.03 -3.56 -0.36
C TRP A 147 -9.36 -4.26 -0.59
N PHE A 148 -9.50 -5.04 -1.67
CA PHE A 148 -10.74 -5.76 -1.96
C PHE A 148 -11.06 -6.84 -0.91
N ALA A 149 -10.05 -7.57 -0.41
CA ALA A 149 -10.24 -8.49 0.69
C ALA A 149 -10.69 -7.78 1.98
N SER A 150 -10.16 -6.58 2.26
CA SER A 150 -10.58 -5.77 3.42
C SER A 150 -12.01 -5.25 3.28
N LEU A 151 -12.43 -4.85 2.08
CA LEU A 151 -13.83 -4.48 1.79
C LEU A 151 -14.77 -5.68 1.97
N GLN A 152 -14.34 -6.86 1.56
CA GLN A 152 -15.09 -8.09 1.78
C GLN A 152 -15.18 -8.42 3.27
N ALA A 153 -14.10 -8.29 4.04
CA ALA A 153 -14.16 -8.42 5.50
C ALA A 153 -15.14 -7.41 6.11
N LEU A 154 -15.12 -6.17 5.64
CA LEU A 154 -16.02 -5.12 6.11
C LEU A 154 -17.51 -5.41 5.81
N SER A 155 -17.81 -6.10 4.71
CA SER A 155 -19.18 -6.52 4.38
C SER A 155 -19.71 -7.56 5.38
N TRP A 156 -18.85 -8.45 5.88
CA TRP A 156 -19.18 -9.41 6.95
C TRP A 156 -19.29 -8.78 8.33
N LEU A 157 -18.58 -7.68 8.61
CA LEU A 157 -18.67 -6.96 9.89
C LEU A 157 -20.10 -6.49 10.17
N ARG A 158 -20.81 -5.99 9.15
CA ARG A 158 -22.22 -5.57 9.27
C ARG A 158 -23.14 -6.75 9.58
N LEU A 159 -22.93 -7.90 8.94
CA LEU A 159 -23.75 -9.09 9.15
C LEU A 159 -23.53 -9.70 10.53
N ALA A 160 -22.31 -9.64 11.07
CA ALA A 160 -21.99 -10.09 12.42
C ALA A 160 -22.68 -9.25 13.52
N GLN A 161 -22.97 -7.97 13.25
CA GLN A 161 -23.69 -7.09 14.18
C GLN A 161 -25.21 -7.29 14.18
N VAL A 162 -25.76 -7.98 13.17
CA VAL A 162 -27.22 -8.13 12.96
C VAL A 162 -27.74 -9.51 13.41
N ARG A 163 -26.87 -10.51 13.60
CA ARG A 163 -27.30 -11.83 14.09
C ARG A 163 -27.59 -11.77 15.60
N PRO A 164 -28.78 -12.23 16.05
CA PRO A 164 -29.16 -12.27 17.46
C PRO A 164 -28.31 -13.23 18.28
#